data_AF-A0A5C8TEQ8-F1
#
_entry.id   AF-A0A5C8TEQ8-F1
#
_cell.length_a   1.000
_cell.length_b   1.000
_cell.length_c   1.000
_cell.angle_alpha   90.00
_cell.angle_beta   90.00
_cell.angle_gamma   90.00
#
_symmetry.space_group_name_H-M   'P 1'
#
loop_
_entity.id
_entity.type
_entity.pdbx_description
1 polymer ?
#
loop_
_entity_poly.entity_id
_entity_poly.type
_entity_poly.pdbx_seq_one_letter_code
_entity_poly.pdbx_strand_id
1 'polypeptide(L)'
;MPHTAATPDGFWDTVADHVTAKVRPVLRQRRSARGPVIAYLRDLETVARRECESRAAIQVIASGRHVLGDRSEIGPTDGPFSRT
;
A
#
# COMPACT_ATOMS: atom_id res chain seq x y z
N MET A 1 -18.40 19.33 11.99
CA MET A 1 -18.42 18.59 10.71
C MET A 1 -16.96 18.37 10.31
N PRO A 2 -16.42 17.14 10.34
CA PRO A 2 -15.09 16.92 9.80
C PRO A 2 -15.17 17.15 8.29
N HIS A 3 -14.28 17.99 7.77
CA HIS A 3 -14.11 18.17 6.34
C HIS A 3 -13.37 16.93 5.83
N THR A 4 -14.09 15.85 5.54
CA THR A 4 -13.53 14.76 4.75
C THR A 4 -13.23 15.36 3.40
N ALA A 5 -11.97 15.72 3.17
CA ALA A 5 -11.51 16.07 1.84
C ALA A 5 -11.85 14.85 0.98
N ALA A 6 -12.90 14.96 0.16
CA ALA A 6 -13.29 13.88 -0.72
C ALA A 6 -12.06 13.56 -1.58
N THR A 7 -11.56 12.34 -1.47
CA THR A 7 -10.45 11.86 -2.28
C THR A 7 -10.82 12.14 -3.74
N PRO A 8 -9.98 12.86 -4.51
CA PRO A 8 -10.32 13.21 -5.89
C PRO A 8 -10.73 11.97 -6.68
N ASP A 9 -11.79 12.10 -7.48
CA ASP A 9 -12.24 11.00 -8.35
C ASP A 9 -11.06 10.48 -9.17
N GLY A 10 -10.88 9.15 -9.15
CA GLY A 10 -9.80 8.48 -9.86
C GLY A 10 -8.41 8.55 -9.22
N PHE A 11 -8.25 9.11 -8.01
CA PHE A 11 -6.96 9.09 -7.31
C PHE A 11 -6.39 7.67 -7.20
N TRP A 12 -7.22 6.72 -6.80
CA TRP A 12 -6.83 5.32 -6.63
C TRP A 12 -6.48 4.61 -7.94
N ASP A 13 -6.90 5.13 -9.09
CA ASP A 13 -6.54 4.57 -10.41
C ASP A 13 -5.07 4.85 -10.74
N THR A 14 -4.49 5.92 -10.19
CA THR A 14 -3.08 6.30 -10.39
C THR A 14 -2.11 5.57 -9.46
N VAL A 15 -2.63 4.83 -8.47
CA VAL A 15 -1.80 4.24 -7.41
C VAL A 15 -0.78 3.23 -7.95
N ALA A 16 -1.11 2.54 -9.05
CA ALA A 16 -0.22 1.57 -9.67
C ALA A 16 1.04 2.21 -10.23
N ASP A 17 0.89 3.33 -10.94
CA ASP A 17 2.01 4.09 -11.48
C ASP A 17 2.85 4.70 -10.34
N HIS A 18 2.18 5.24 -9.32
CA HIS A 18 2.86 5.83 -8.17
C HIS A 18 3.67 4.81 -7.36
N VAL A 19 3.07 3.67 -7.01
CA VAL A 19 3.77 2.58 -6.31
C VAL A 19 4.94 2.08 -7.15
N THR A 20 4.75 1.92 -8.46
CA THR A 20 5.82 1.51 -9.38
C THR A 20 6.97 2.52 -9.40
N ALA A 21 6.67 3.81 -9.46
CA ALA A 21 7.67 4.88 -9.45
C ALA A 21 8.46 4.93 -8.14
N LYS A 22 7.83 4.60 -7.00
CA LYS A 22 8.50 4.53 -5.70
C LYS A 22 9.33 3.26 -5.52
N VAL A 23 8.84 2.11 -5.98
CA VAL A 23 9.47 0.80 -5.77
C VAL A 23 10.64 0.56 -6.73
N ARG A 24 10.50 0.91 -8.01
CA ARG A 24 11.49 0.60 -9.06
C ARG A 24 12.91 1.12 -8.75
N PRO A 25 13.11 2.35 -8.27
CA PRO A 25 14.46 2.87 -7.99
C PRO A 25 15.15 2.19 -6.80
N VAL A 26 14.39 1.76 -5.79
CA VAL A 26 14.94 1.15 -4.56
C VAL A 26 15.14 -0.36 -4.67
N LEU A 27 14.54 -1.02 -5.66
CA LEU A 27 14.76 -2.45 -5.94
C LEU A 27 16.25 -2.80 -6.11
N ARG A 28 17.01 -1.95 -6.80
CA ARG A 28 18.44 -2.14 -7.05
C ARG A 28 19.35 -1.72 -5.89
N GLN A 29 18.77 -1.17 -4.82
CA GLN A 29 19.53 -0.65 -3.68
C GLN A 29 19.66 -1.71 -2.56
N ARG A 30 20.59 -1.44 -1.63
CA ARG A 30 20.80 -2.28 -0.45
C ARG A 30 19.54 -2.31 0.42
N ARG A 31 19.35 -3.41 1.15
CA ARG A 31 18.17 -3.63 2.01
C ARG A 31 17.90 -2.49 3.00
N SER A 32 18.95 -1.86 3.55
CA SER A 32 18.82 -0.71 4.46
C SER A 32 18.18 0.52 3.82
N ALA A 33 18.37 0.74 2.51
CA ALA A 33 17.77 1.86 1.79
C ALA A 33 16.29 1.64 1.44
N ARG A 34 15.79 0.41 1.56
CA ARG A 34 14.38 0.08 1.27
C ARG A 34 13.43 0.40 2.42
N GLY A 35 13.96 0.53 3.65
CA GLY A 35 13.18 0.76 4.87
C GLY A 35 12.19 1.92 4.78
N PRO A 36 12.62 3.13 4.36
CA PRO A 36 11.72 4.27 4.23
C PRO A 36 10.59 4.06 3.23
N VAL A 37 10.85 3.38 2.10
CA VAL A 37 9.81 3.10 1.10
C VAL A 37 8.84 2.03 1.60
N ILE A 38 9.34 1.01 2.33
CA ILE A 38 8.49 0.02 2.99
C ILE A 38 7.55 0.71 3.99
N ALA A 39 8.08 1.59 4.84
CA ALA A 39 7.26 2.33 5.82
C ALA A 39 6.18 3.16 5.12
N TYR A 40 6.56 3.94 4.11
CA TYR A 40 5.62 4.72 3.31
C TYR A 40 4.49 3.86 2.71
N LEU A 41 4.82 2.70 2.14
CA LEU A 41 3.82 1.82 1.55
C LEU A 41 2.90 1.16 2.59
N ARG A 42 3.37 0.93 3.83
CA ARG A 42 2.51 0.44 4.93
C ARG A 42 1.48 1.48 5.33
N ASP A 43 1.90 2.73 5.46
CA ASP A 43 1.01 3.84 5.77
C ASP A 43 -0.01 4.03 4.64
N LEU A 44 0.44 3.98 3.39
CA LEU A 44 -0.43 4.06 2.22
C LEU A 44 -1.45 2.91 2.18
N GLU A 45 -1.05 1.67 2.49
CA GLU A 45 -2.00 0.55 2.56
C GLU A 45 -3.02 0.72 3.69
N THR A 46 -2.59 1.26 4.83
CA THR A 46 -3.49 1.53 5.97
C THR A 46 -4.55 2.55 5.59
N VAL A 47 -4.19 3.60 4.87
CA VAL A 47 -5.14 4.59 4.33
C VAL A 47 -6.03 3.96 3.26
N ALA A 48 -5.45 3.25 2.30
CA ALA A 48 -6.20 2.61 1.22
C ALA A 48 -7.27 1.64 1.76
N ARG A 49 -6.98 0.87 2.81
CA ARG A 49 -7.98 -0.04 3.42
C ARG A 49 -9.15 0.67 4.08
N ARG A 50 -9.01 1.96 4.43
CA ARG A 50 -10.06 2.77 5.06
C ARG A 50 -10.85 3.58 4.03
N GLU A 51 -10.21 3.97 2.94
CA GLU A 51 -10.71 5.01 2.02
C GLU A 51 -10.80 4.56 0.55
N CYS A 52 -10.39 3.33 0.23
CA CYS A 52 -10.41 2.76 -1.12
C CYS A 52 -11.28 1.51 -1.18
N GLU A 53 -12.25 1.50 -2.08
CA GLU A 53 -13.07 0.31 -2.36
C GLU A 53 -12.39 -0.64 -3.37
N SER A 54 -11.36 -0.15 -4.10
CA SER A 54 -10.64 -0.93 -5.10
C SER A 54 -9.66 -1.90 -4.44
N ARG A 55 -10.04 -3.19 -4.41
CA ARG A 55 -9.14 -4.27 -3.98
C ARG A 55 -7.85 -4.34 -4.80
N ALA A 56 -7.93 -4.01 -6.09
CA ALA A 56 -6.77 -4.00 -6.98
C ALA A 56 -5.73 -2.95 -6.52
N ALA A 57 -6.19 -1.74 -6.16
CA ALA A 57 -5.33 -0.70 -5.61
C ALA A 57 -4.61 -1.15 -4.32
N ILE A 58 -5.36 -1.74 -3.39
CA ILE A 58 -4.81 -2.28 -2.13
C ILE A 58 -3.77 -3.37 -2.40
N GLN A 59 -4.07 -4.29 -3.32
CA GLN A 59 -3.18 -5.40 -3.66
C GLN A 59 -1.89 -4.94 -4.34
N VAL A 60 -1.95 -3.90 -5.17
CA VAL A 60 -0.77 -3.27 -5.78
C VAL A 60 0.16 -2.72 -4.71
N ILE A 61 -0.38 -2.00 -3.71
CA ILE A 61 0.41 -1.47 -2.59
C ILE A 61 1.06 -2.59 -1.80
N ALA A 62 0.28 -3.61 -1.40
CA ALA A 62 0.77 -4.78 -0.67
C ALA A 62 1.87 -5.53 -1.44
N SER A 63 1.68 -5.70 -2.75
CA SER A 63 2.67 -6.34 -3.63
C SER A 63 3.96 -5.52 -3.71
N GLY A 64 3.86 -4.20 -3.79
CA GLY A 64 5.02 -3.29 -3.73
C GLY A 64 5.85 -3.48 -2.47
N ARG A 65 5.20 -3.60 -1.30
CA ARG A 65 5.87 -3.92 -0.02
C ARG A 65 6.58 -5.28 -0.08
N HIS A 66 5.86 -6.30 -0.56
CA HIS A 66 6.39 -7.65 -0.67
C HIS A 66 7.62 -7.76 -1.57
N VAL A 67 7.62 -7.03 -2.68
CA VAL A 67 8.76 -6.95 -3.61
C VAL A 67 9.99 -6.32 -2.94
N LEU A 68 9.79 -5.36 -2.03
CA LEU A 68 10.89 -4.75 -1.27
C LEU A 68 11.41 -5.63 -0.12
N GLY A 69 10.72 -6.73 0.19
CA GLY A 69 11.10 -7.69 1.22
C GLY A 69 10.34 -7.52 2.54
N ASP A 70 9.28 -6.72 2.57
CA ASP A 70 8.35 -6.69 3.69
C ASP A 70 7.42 -7.91 3.63
N ARG A 71 7.17 -8.52 4.78
CA ARG A 71 6.26 -9.68 4.94
C ARG A 71 5.20 -9.43 6.01
N SER A 72 5.16 -8.22 6.56
CA SER A 72 4.13 -7.85 7.53
C SER A 72 2.77 -7.83 6.86
N GLU A 73 1.81 -8.46 7.51
CA GLU A 73 0.40 -8.31 7.16
C GLU A 73 -0.08 -6.93 7.63
N ILE A 74 -0.86 -6.27 6.78
CA ILE A 74 -1.55 -5.02 7.09
C ILE A 74 -3.01 -5.33 6.79
N GLY A 75 -3.87 -5.32 7.81
CA GLY A 75 -5.28 -5.68 7.68
C GLY A 75 -5.82 -6.25 8.99
N PRO A 76 -7.15 -6.32 9.15
CA PRO A 76 -7.73 -6.96 10.32
C PRO A 76 -7.29 -8.42 10.36
N THR A 77 -6.76 -8.86 11.50
CA THR A 77 -6.43 -10.27 11.76
C THR A 77 -7.67 -11.16 11.63
N ASP A 78 -8.87 -10.58 11.82
CA ASP A 78 -10.18 -11.18 11.56
C ASP A 78 -10.73 -10.74 10.19
N GLY A 79 -10.24 -11.37 9.13
CA GLY A 79 -10.97 -11.44 7.87
C GLY A 79 -11.80 -12.73 7.84
N PRO A 80 -12.88 -12.83 7.03
CA PRO A 80 -13.64 -14.08 6.88
C PRO A 80 -12.81 -15.27 6.37
N PHE A 81 -11.53 -15.06 6.05
CA PHE A 81 -10.56 -16.06 5.61
C PHE A 81 -9.48 -16.36 6.66
N SER A 82 -9.55 -15.78 7.86
CA SER A 82 -8.59 -16.00 8.95
C SER A 82 -8.93 -17.16 9.88
N ARG A 83 -9.99 -17.93 9.58
CA ARG A 83 -10.37 -19.12 10.35
C ARG A 83 -9.97 -20.39 9.59
N THR A 84 -8.80 -20.92 9.91
CA THR A 84 -8.48 -22.36 9.85
C THR A 84 -7.56 -22.70 11.00
#